data_AF-A0A358PGE3-F1
#
_entry.id   AF-A0A358PGE3-F1
#
_cell.length_a   1.000
_cell.length_b   1.000
_cell.length_c   1.000
_cell.angle_alpha   90.00
_cell.angle_beta   90.00
_cell.angle_gamma   90.00
#
_symmetry.space_group_name_H-M   'P 1'
#
loop_
_entity.id
_entity.type
_entity.pdbx_description
1 polymer ?
#
loop_
_entity_poly.entity_id
_entity_poly.type
_entity_poly.pdbx_seq_one_letter_code
_entity_poly.pdbx_strand_id
1 'polypeptide(L)'
;MNRLKQLRNSRGITQDELGRMLGVQKAAICKYENGRVNMPNSVIMRLVEIFQVSADYLLGTDEVVPLLKSSSAKLSSSSMPHTPAIGVPLVGFVHAGLPMLADENITEYIPVSANEVSSGECFFMQVEGDCMTGDHIVEGSLVLVRKCVEADNNCIGVVRIGDEVLLRHIQRFGKQLALTPSNPAYNTMIVSEGDVQIIGKVIETRLRF
;
A
#
# COMPACT_ATOMS: atom_id res chain seq x y z
N MET A 1 26.03 16.79 -23.23
CA MET A 1 25.87 17.66 -22.03
C MET A 1 25.80 16.73 -20.82
N ASN A 2 26.64 16.90 -19.79
CA ASN A 2 26.80 15.89 -18.74
C ASN A 2 25.93 16.21 -17.50
N ARG A 3 25.14 15.24 -17.02
CA ARG A 3 24.20 15.38 -15.91
C ARG A 3 24.87 15.71 -14.58
N LEU A 4 26.10 15.24 -14.35
CA LEU A 4 26.90 15.62 -13.19
C LEU A 4 27.18 17.13 -13.17
N LYS A 5 27.53 17.70 -14.31
CA LYS A 5 27.78 19.14 -14.45
C LYS A 5 26.51 19.96 -14.19
N GLN A 6 25.36 19.45 -14.62
CA GLN A 6 24.05 20.08 -14.39
C GLN A 6 23.68 20.07 -12.91
N LEU A 7 23.81 18.92 -12.23
CA LEU A 7 23.55 18.79 -10.79
C LEU A 7 24.47 19.67 -9.94
N ARG A 8 25.75 19.74 -10.32
CA ARG A 8 26.70 20.61 -9.66
C ARG A 8 26.30 22.09 -9.80
N ASN A 9 25.94 22.52 -11.01
CA ASN A 9 25.52 23.89 -11.28
C ASN A 9 24.18 24.24 -10.61
N SER A 10 23.22 23.30 -10.54
CA SER A 10 21.91 23.55 -9.92
C SER A 10 21.99 23.74 -8.41
N ARG A 11 23.02 23.16 -7.77
CA ARG A 11 23.36 23.39 -6.37
C ARG A 11 24.27 24.60 -6.14
N GLY A 12 24.66 25.31 -7.20
CA GLY A 12 25.52 26.51 -7.10
C GLY A 12 26.94 26.25 -6.63
N ILE A 13 27.43 25.00 -6.70
CA ILE A 13 28.75 24.61 -6.19
C ILE A 13 29.79 24.50 -7.32
N THR A 14 31.05 24.75 -6.99
CA THR A 14 32.20 24.67 -7.91
C THR A 14 32.72 23.24 -8.04
N GLN A 15 33.45 22.94 -9.13
CA GLN A 15 34.08 21.61 -9.32
C GLN A 15 35.04 21.25 -8.18
N ASP A 16 35.66 22.27 -7.57
CA ASP A 16 36.61 22.11 -6.47
C ASP A 16 35.89 21.74 -5.17
N GLU A 17 34.77 22.38 -4.87
CA GLU A 17 33.91 22.05 -3.73
C GLU A 17 33.31 20.66 -3.86
N LEU A 18 32.82 20.29 -5.05
CA LEU A 18 32.33 18.93 -5.29
C LEU A 18 33.45 17.89 -5.13
N GLY A 19 34.67 18.22 -5.58
CA GLY A 19 35.84 17.39 -5.36
C GLY A 19 36.09 17.12 -3.88
N ARG A 20 36.07 18.18 -3.04
CA ARG A 20 36.21 18.05 -1.58
C ARG A 20 35.13 17.17 -0.97
N MET A 21 33.86 17.31 -1.37
CA MET A 21 32.75 16.51 -0.85
C MET A 21 32.88 15.01 -1.18
N LEU A 22 33.48 14.70 -2.33
CA LEU A 22 33.69 13.34 -2.83
C LEU A 22 35.06 12.76 -2.44
N GLY A 23 35.94 13.55 -1.82
CA GLY A 23 37.31 13.13 -1.50
C GLY A 23 38.20 12.96 -2.73
N VAL A 24 37.95 13.70 -3.82
CA VAL A 24 38.73 13.64 -5.07
C VAL A 24 39.19 15.02 -5.53
N GLN A 25 40.23 15.08 -6.34
CA GLN A 25 40.74 16.36 -6.87
C GLN A 25 39.77 16.98 -7.90
N LYS A 26 39.75 18.32 -8.00
CA LYS A 26 39.01 19.08 -9.03
C LYS A 26 39.25 18.53 -10.46
N ALA A 27 40.47 18.10 -10.76
CA ALA A 27 40.81 17.52 -12.05
C ALA A 27 40.04 16.23 -12.35
N ALA A 28 39.75 15.40 -11.35
CA ALA A 28 38.91 14.20 -11.49
C ALA A 28 37.46 14.58 -11.82
N ILE A 29 36.90 15.57 -11.11
CA ILE A 29 35.55 16.08 -11.40
C ILE A 29 35.45 16.61 -12.84
N CYS A 30 36.45 17.37 -13.30
CA CYS A 30 36.51 17.84 -14.68
C CYS A 30 36.54 16.69 -15.69
N LYS A 31 37.28 15.60 -15.41
CA LYS A 31 37.30 14.40 -16.28
C LYS A 31 35.95 13.70 -16.31
N TYR A 32 35.29 13.56 -15.16
CA TYR A 32 33.95 12.95 -15.05
C TYR A 32 32.90 13.78 -15.80
N GLU A 33 32.88 15.10 -15.60
CA GLU A 33 31.93 16.00 -16.28
C GLU A 33 32.11 16.04 -17.80
N ASN A 34 33.32 15.78 -18.30
CA ASN A 34 33.59 15.75 -19.73
C ASN A 34 33.49 14.34 -20.33
N GLY A 35 33.13 13.31 -19.54
CA GLY A 35 32.99 11.93 -20.00
C GLY A 35 34.29 11.28 -20.46
N ARG A 36 35.45 11.82 -20.06
CA ARG A 36 36.77 11.32 -20.47
C ARG A 36 37.23 10.10 -19.68
N VAL A 37 36.63 9.88 -18.50
CA VAL A 37 36.94 8.78 -17.59
C VAL A 37 35.64 8.30 -16.95
N ASN A 38 35.48 6.98 -16.84
CA ASN A 38 34.33 6.39 -16.15
C ASN A 38 34.44 6.60 -14.63
N MET A 39 33.34 6.92 -13.97
CA MET A 39 33.33 7.14 -12.52
C MET A 39 33.41 5.80 -11.78
N PRO A 40 34.30 5.65 -10.78
CA PRO A 40 34.28 4.48 -9.90
C PRO A 40 32.93 4.36 -9.18
N ASN A 41 32.49 3.13 -8.90
CA ASN A 41 31.21 2.89 -8.22
C ASN A 41 31.09 3.62 -6.86
N SER A 42 32.19 3.73 -6.12
CA SER A 42 32.25 4.48 -4.86
C SER A 42 31.95 5.98 -5.03
N VAL A 43 32.34 6.57 -6.16
CA VAL A 43 32.05 7.97 -6.50
C VAL A 43 30.59 8.12 -6.92
N ILE A 44 30.05 7.15 -7.67
CA ILE A 44 28.65 7.13 -8.12
C ILE A 44 27.69 7.10 -6.92
N MET A 45 27.91 6.19 -5.96
CA MET A 45 27.05 6.08 -4.78
C MET A 45 27.07 7.35 -3.93
N ARG A 46 28.23 7.98 -3.76
CA ARG A 46 28.35 9.22 -3.01
C ARG A 46 27.69 10.41 -3.72
N LEU A 47 27.73 10.42 -5.06
CA LEU A 47 27.01 11.41 -5.87
C LEU A 47 25.49 11.23 -5.77
N VAL A 48 25.01 9.98 -5.76
CA VAL A 48 23.59 9.64 -5.53
C VAL A 48 23.12 10.19 -4.19
N GLU A 49 23.86 9.96 -3.12
CA GLU A 49 23.55 10.49 -1.78
C GLU A 49 23.59 12.02 -1.72
N ILE A 50 24.65 12.64 -2.24
CA ILE A 50 24.82 14.10 -2.19
C ILE A 50 23.69 14.78 -2.95
N PHE A 51 23.41 14.35 -4.17
CA PHE A 51 22.47 15.02 -5.05
C PHE A 51 21.03 14.52 -4.90
N GLN A 52 20.81 13.44 -4.15
CA GLN A 52 19.51 12.80 -3.96
C GLN A 52 18.89 12.41 -5.30
N VAL A 53 19.69 11.79 -6.18
CA VAL A 53 19.28 11.33 -7.52
C VAL A 53 19.62 9.86 -7.70
N SER A 54 18.96 9.16 -8.61
CA SER A 54 19.31 7.76 -8.93
C SER A 54 20.66 7.65 -9.65
N ALA A 55 21.31 6.50 -9.51
CA ALA A 55 22.52 6.17 -10.27
C ALA A 55 22.25 6.22 -11.78
N ASP A 56 21.07 5.75 -12.21
CA ASP A 56 20.67 5.76 -13.62
C ASP A 56 20.50 7.18 -14.18
N TYR A 57 19.94 8.09 -13.38
CA TYR A 57 19.90 9.50 -13.73
C TYR A 57 21.32 10.05 -13.89
N LEU A 58 22.20 9.82 -12.92
CA LEU A 58 23.57 10.32 -12.96
C LEU A 58 24.37 9.79 -14.16
N LEU A 59 24.19 8.52 -14.51
CA LEU A 59 24.92 7.84 -15.58
C LEU A 59 24.35 8.07 -16.98
N GLY A 60 23.16 8.66 -17.08
CA GLY A 60 22.54 8.91 -18.38
C GLY A 60 21.87 7.68 -19.00
N THR A 61 21.60 6.64 -18.21
CA THR A 61 20.96 5.40 -18.66
C THR A 61 19.42 5.48 -18.65
N ASP A 62 18.87 6.58 -18.16
CA ASP A 62 17.43 6.87 -18.05
C ASP A 62 16.97 7.91 -19.10
N GLU A 63 15.74 7.83 -19.62
CA GLU A 63 15.13 8.89 -20.45
C GLU A 63 14.46 9.99 -19.59
N VAL A 64 14.31 9.83 -18.26
CA VAL A 64 13.48 10.72 -17.43
C VAL A 64 14.28 11.45 -16.32
N VAL A 65 13.80 12.65 -15.95
CA VAL A 65 14.42 13.68 -15.06
C VAL A 65 14.11 13.46 -13.55
N PRO A 66 14.85 14.10 -12.61
CA PRO A 66 14.92 13.74 -11.18
C PRO A 66 13.60 13.80 -10.40
N LEU A 67 13.47 12.83 -9.50
CA LEU A 67 12.46 12.72 -8.45
C LEU A 67 12.46 14.01 -7.61
N LEU A 68 11.28 14.64 -7.48
CA LEU A 68 10.97 15.86 -6.70
C LEU A 68 10.88 17.16 -7.52
N LYS A 69 9.79 17.31 -8.26
CA LYS A 69 8.76 18.32 -7.93
C LYS A 69 7.43 17.92 -8.57
N SER A 70 6.47 17.63 -7.70
CA SER A 70 5.05 17.56 -7.98
C SER A 70 4.56 18.83 -8.69
N SER A 71 4.24 18.72 -9.97
CA SER A 71 3.35 19.63 -10.70
C SER A 71 2.81 18.90 -11.92
N SER A 72 1.50 18.67 -11.92
CA SER A 72 0.71 18.03 -12.97
C SER A 72 0.88 18.71 -14.33
N ALA A 73 1.33 17.97 -15.37
CA ALA A 73 0.93 18.13 -16.77
C ALA A 73 1.49 16.99 -17.64
N LYS A 74 0.60 16.34 -18.40
CA LYS A 74 0.75 15.22 -19.34
C LYS A 74 2.00 15.25 -20.25
N LEU A 75 2.64 14.09 -20.51
CA LEU A 75 2.41 13.26 -21.73
C LEU A 75 3.39 12.05 -21.81
N SER A 76 2.79 10.85 -21.81
CA SER A 76 3.14 9.59 -22.53
C SER A 76 4.60 9.17 -22.81
N SER A 77 5.10 8.24 -22.00
CA SER A 77 5.59 6.92 -22.44
C SER A 77 5.60 5.95 -21.23
N SER A 78 4.73 4.94 -21.30
CA SER A 78 4.57 3.75 -20.43
C SER A 78 5.42 3.69 -19.14
N SER A 79 5.04 4.45 -18.12
CA SER A 79 5.48 4.23 -16.73
C SER A 79 4.29 3.64 -15.99
N MET A 80 4.31 2.35 -15.66
CA MET A 80 3.30 1.82 -14.75
C MET A 80 3.41 2.60 -13.44
N PRO A 81 2.31 3.12 -12.87
CA PRO A 81 2.35 3.74 -11.56
C PRO A 81 2.81 2.70 -10.53
N HIS A 82 4.08 2.74 -10.13
CA HIS A 82 4.59 1.97 -9.00
C HIS A 82 4.02 2.59 -7.72
N THR A 83 2.86 2.12 -7.31
CA THR A 83 2.33 2.46 -5.98
C THR A 83 3.10 1.62 -4.95
N PRO A 84 3.64 2.21 -3.87
CA PRO A 84 4.35 1.43 -2.85
C PRO A 84 3.41 0.34 -2.29
N ALA A 85 3.93 -0.87 -2.11
CA ALA A 85 3.17 -1.97 -1.52
C ALA A 85 3.28 -1.93 0.02
N ILE A 86 2.16 -2.15 0.69
CA ILE A 86 2.05 -2.28 2.15
C ILE A 86 1.62 -3.72 2.45
N GLY A 87 2.25 -4.34 3.44
CA GLY A 87 1.83 -5.66 3.93
C GLY A 87 0.58 -5.54 4.79
N VAL A 88 -0.50 -6.17 4.36
CA VAL A 88 -1.78 -6.23 5.09
C VAL A 88 -1.92 -7.61 5.73
N PRO A 89 -2.17 -7.72 7.05
CA PRO A 89 -2.24 -9.01 7.72
C PRO A 89 -3.44 -9.81 7.24
N LEU A 90 -3.24 -11.10 6.95
CA LEU A 90 -4.29 -12.08 6.82
C LEU A 90 -4.58 -12.69 8.19
N VAL A 91 -5.78 -12.45 8.68
CA VAL A 91 -6.30 -13.07 9.91
C VAL A 91 -6.80 -14.47 9.56
N GLY A 92 -6.20 -15.48 10.17
CA GLY A 92 -6.64 -16.87 10.12
C GLY A 92 -7.74 -17.14 11.13
N PHE A 93 -7.55 -18.14 11.99
CA PHE A 93 -8.50 -18.46 13.04
C PHE A 93 -8.55 -17.36 14.10
N VAL A 94 -9.73 -16.82 14.36
CA VAL A 94 -9.93 -15.85 15.43
C VAL A 94 -10.08 -16.60 16.75
N HIS A 95 -9.03 -16.59 17.56
CA HIS A 95 -9.06 -17.21 18.88
C HIS A 95 -9.92 -16.39 19.86
N ALA A 96 -10.80 -17.08 20.60
CA ALA A 96 -11.64 -16.45 21.62
C ALA A 96 -10.80 -15.75 22.69
N GLY A 97 -11.26 -14.58 23.14
CA GLY A 97 -10.58 -13.78 24.18
C GLY A 97 -9.38 -12.96 23.72
N LEU A 98 -8.91 -13.11 22.48
CA LEU A 98 -7.84 -12.28 21.91
C LEU A 98 -8.41 -11.21 20.95
N PRO A 99 -7.72 -10.05 20.83
CA PRO A 99 -8.00 -9.10 19.76
C PRO A 99 -7.88 -9.77 18.39
N MET A 100 -8.74 -9.42 17.45
CA MET A 100 -8.74 -10.06 16.12
C MET A 100 -7.40 -9.87 15.35
N LEU A 101 -6.69 -8.76 15.57
CA LEU A 101 -5.35 -8.53 15.01
C LEU A 101 -4.21 -8.89 15.99
N ALA A 102 -4.42 -9.82 16.91
CA ALA A 102 -3.33 -10.38 17.69
C ALA A 102 -2.38 -11.17 16.78
N ASP A 103 -1.07 -11.15 17.06
CA ASP A 103 -0.06 -11.81 16.24
C ASP A 103 -0.35 -13.31 16.07
N GLU A 104 -0.96 -13.95 17.07
CA GLU A 104 -1.40 -15.34 17.05
C GLU A 104 -2.50 -15.64 16.02
N ASN A 105 -3.33 -14.64 15.71
CA ASN A 105 -4.38 -14.77 14.71
C ASN A 105 -3.85 -14.45 13.29
N ILE A 106 -2.64 -13.90 13.13
CA ILE A 106 -2.06 -13.50 11.84
C ILE A 106 -1.34 -14.69 11.20
N THR A 107 -1.77 -15.08 10.00
CA THR A 107 -1.17 -16.21 9.27
C THR A 107 -0.11 -15.75 8.27
N GLU A 108 -0.32 -14.61 7.60
CA GLU A 108 0.62 -14.05 6.61
C GLU A 108 0.37 -12.55 6.42
N TYR A 109 1.26 -11.87 5.68
CA TYR A 109 1.05 -10.49 5.23
C TYR A 109 0.97 -10.46 3.71
N ILE A 110 -0.16 -9.98 3.19
CA ILE A 110 -0.44 -9.89 1.75
C ILE A 110 -0.03 -8.49 1.27
N PRO A 111 0.81 -8.36 0.22
CA PRO A 111 1.15 -7.06 -0.34
C PRO A 111 -0.04 -6.44 -1.05
N VAL A 112 -0.34 -5.20 -0.69
CA VAL A 112 -1.47 -4.41 -1.21
C VAL A 112 -0.96 -3.03 -1.61
N SER A 113 -1.54 -2.43 -2.64
CA SER A 113 -1.15 -1.08 -3.07
C SER A 113 -1.49 -0.08 -1.96
N ALA A 114 -0.56 0.82 -1.61
CA ALA A 114 -0.80 1.84 -0.58
C ALA A 114 -2.05 2.69 -0.84
N ASN A 115 -2.46 2.84 -2.11
CA ASN A 115 -3.68 3.56 -2.46
C ASN A 115 -4.95 2.81 -2.02
N GLU A 116 -4.95 1.47 -2.06
CA GLU A 116 -6.10 0.62 -1.69
C GLU A 116 -6.39 0.69 -0.17
N VAL A 117 -5.34 0.84 0.64
CA VAL A 117 -5.41 0.87 2.12
C VAL A 117 -5.10 2.24 2.72
N SER A 118 -5.16 3.30 1.91
CA SER A 118 -4.76 4.67 2.26
C SER A 118 -5.53 5.32 3.42
N SER A 119 -6.63 4.72 3.89
CA SER A 119 -7.48 5.27 4.94
C SER A 119 -7.86 4.21 5.99
N GLY A 120 -7.01 4.08 7.00
CA GLY A 120 -7.29 3.30 8.21
C GLY A 120 -6.69 1.90 8.24
N GLU A 121 -6.79 1.25 9.39
CA GLU A 121 -6.31 -0.12 9.60
C GLU A 121 -7.14 -1.11 8.77
N CYS A 122 -6.45 -1.90 7.94
CA CYS A 122 -7.05 -2.93 7.12
C CYS A 122 -6.44 -4.30 7.42
N PHE A 123 -7.20 -5.36 7.16
CA PHE A 123 -6.77 -6.75 7.29
C PHE A 123 -7.57 -7.62 6.32
N PHE A 124 -7.00 -8.75 5.93
CA PHE A 124 -7.71 -9.76 5.17
C PHE A 124 -8.34 -10.79 6.10
N MET A 125 -9.46 -11.36 5.67
CA MET A 125 -10.01 -12.59 6.21
C MET A 125 -10.30 -13.57 5.08
N GLN A 126 -10.10 -14.85 5.34
CA GLN A 126 -10.59 -15.90 4.46
C GLN A 126 -12.07 -16.16 4.75
N VAL A 127 -12.87 -16.25 3.69
CA VAL A 127 -14.30 -16.54 3.77
C VAL A 127 -14.51 -18.03 3.96
N GLU A 128 -15.31 -18.38 4.96
CA GLU A 128 -15.81 -19.74 5.19
C GLU A 128 -17.33 -19.79 4.93
N GLY A 129 -17.76 -20.81 4.19
CA GLY A 129 -19.15 -20.98 3.77
C GLY A 129 -19.61 -20.09 2.61
N ASP A 130 -20.91 -20.16 2.31
CA ASP A 130 -21.52 -19.64 1.07
C ASP A 130 -22.58 -18.55 1.32
N CYS A 131 -22.65 -18.00 2.53
CA CYS A 131 -23.70 -17.06 2.93
C CYS A 131 -23.72 -15.74 2.12
N MET A 132 -22.66 -15.44 1.37
CA MET A 132 -22.51 -14.21 0.59
C MET A 132 -22.30 -14.46 -0.92
N THR A 133 -22.66 -15.64 -1.42
CA THR A 133 -22.44 -16.01 -2.84
C THR A 133 -23.17 -15.11 -3.86
N GLY A 134 -24.27 -14.50 -3.47
CA GLY A 134 -25.03 -13.54 -4.29
C GLY A 134 -24.26 -12.25 -4.59
N ASP A 135 -23.28 -11.89 -3.76
CA ASP A 135 -22.32 -10.81 -4.00
C ASP A 135 -21.01 -11.32 -4.61
N HIS A 136 -21.01 -12.55 -5.15
CA HIS A 136 -19.84 -13.22 -5.69
C HIS A 136 -18.69 -13.41 -4.68
N ILE A 137 -19.02 -13.41 -3.38
CA ILE A 137 -18.10 -13.75 -2.31
C ILE A 137 -18.28 -15.23 -2.01
N VAL A 138 -17.39 -16.04 -2.60
CA VAL A 138 -17.42 -17.51 -2.46
C VAL A 138 -16.49 -17.97 -1.36
N GLU A 139 -16.74 -19.16 -0.83
CA GLU A 139 -15.86 -19.83 0.12
C GLU A 139 -14.40 -19.87 -0.38
N GLY A 140 -13.44 -19.63 0.52
CA GLY A 140 -12.01 -19.56 0.21
C GLY A 140 -11.54 -18.20 -0.34
N SER A 141 -12.45 -17.31 -0.72
CA SER A 141 -12.10 -15.94 -1.12
C SER A 141 -11.48 -15.17 0.05
N LEU A 142 -10.67 -14.17 -0.27
CA LEU A 142 -10.17 -13.21 0.71
C LEU A 142 -10.99 -11.93 0.64
N VAL A 143 -11.47 -11.44 1.78
CA VAL A 143 -12.10 -10.12 1.88
C VAL A 143 -11.13 -9.15 2.55
N LEU A 144 -10.91 -7.99 1.93
CA LEU A 144 -10.18 -6.88 2.53
C LEU A 144 -11.16 -6.07 3.37
N VAL A 145 -10.88 -6.02 4.68
CA VAL A 145 -11.75 -5.38 5.66
C VAL A 145 -11.05 -4.15 6.20
N ARG A 146 -11.72 -3.01 6.13
CA ARG A 146 -11.31 -1.78 6.80
C ARG A 146 -11.99 -1.73 8.17
N LYS A 147 -11.20 -1.62 9.23
CA LYS A 147 -11.74 -1.46 10.59
C LYS A 147 -12.59 -0.20 10.69
N CYS A 148 -13.77 -0.33 11.27
CA CYS A 148 -14.63 0.80 11.59
C CYS A 148 -15.56 0.43 12.75
N VAL A 149 -15.94 1.43 13.54
CA VAL A 149 -16.90 1.27 14.65
C VAL A 149 -18.34 1.47 14.18
N GLU A 150 -18.52 2.13 13.04
CA GLU A 150 -19.81 2.32 12.38
C GLU A 150 -19.71 1.89 10.92
N ALA A 151 -20.80 1.36 10.40
CA ALA A 151 -20.89 0.90 9.02
C ALA A 151 -22.03 1.64 8.31
N ASP A 152 -21.79 2.01 7.04
CA ASP A 152 -22.82 2.61 6.20
C ASP A 152 -23.97 1.63 5.96
N ASN A 153 -25.19 2.14 5.83
CA ASN A 153 -26.32 1.30 5.49
C ASN A 153 -26.11 0.57 4.15
N ASN A 154 -26.50 -0.70 4.15
CA ASN A 154 -26.42 -1.64 3.03
C ASN A 154 -25.00 -2.05 2.60
N CYS A 155 -23.95 -1.70 3.35
CA CYS A 155 -22.62 -2.22 3.08
C CYS A 155 -22.46 -3.66 3.55
N ILE A 156 -21.50 -4.38 2.95
CA ILE A 156 -21.05 -5.68 3.46
C ILE A 156 -20.06 -5.41 4.60
N GLY A 157 -20.37 -5.93 5.78
CA GLY A 157 -19.53 -5.77 6.96
C GLY A 157 -19.24 -7.09 7.65
N VAL A 158 -18.13 -7.07 8.38
CA VAL A 158 -17.75 -8.13 9.31
C VAL A 158 -18.30 -7.74 10.68
N VAL A 159 -19.12 -8.63 11.24
CA VAL A 159 -19.73 -8.44 12.55
C VAL A 159 -19.40 -9.61 13.47
N ARG A 160 -19.36 -9.36 14.77
CA ARG A 160 -19.23 -10.38 15.79
C ARG A 160 -20.49 -10.43 16.64
N ILE A 161 -21.00 -11.64 16.87
CA ILE A 161 -22.13 -11.94 17.75
C ILE A 161 -21.71 -13.07 18.67
N GLY A 162 -21.58 -12.79 19.97
CA GLY A 162 -20.93 -13.71 20.89
C GLY A 162 -19.50 -14.02 20.45
N ASP A 163 -19.21 -15.30 20.19
CA ASP A 163 -17.91 -15.78 19.71
C ASP A 163 -17.85 -15.96 18.18
N GLU A 164 -18.97 -15.80 17.47
CA GLU A 164 -19.04 -16.00 16.03
C GLU A 164 -18.73 -14.70 15.26
N VAL A 165 -17.93 -14.83 14.20
CA VAL A 165 -17.66 -13.73 13.25
C VAL A 165 -18.38 -14.04 11.94
N LEU A 166 -19.19 -13.09 11.47
CA LEU A 166 -20.09 -13.26 10.33
C LEU A 166 -19.90 -12.15 9.29
N LEU A 167 -20.09 -12.52 8.03
CA LEU A 167 -20.12 -11.59 6.89
C LEU A 167 -21.57 -11.35 6.45
N ARG A 168 -22.06 -10.11 6.49
CA ARG A 168 -23.47 -9.79 6.20
C ARG A 168 -23.60 -8.40 5.57
N HIS A 169 -24.68 -8.16 4.85
CA HIS A 169 -25.15 -6.78 4.64
C HIS A 169 -25.67 -6.21 5.94
N ILE A 170 -25.21 -5.02 6.29
CA ILE A 170 -25.62 -4.31 7.51
C ILE A 170 -26.62 -3.23 7.13
N GLN A 171 -27.81 -3.27 7.73
CA GLN A 171 -28.81 -2.20 7.63
C GLN A 171 -29.25 -1.77 9.02
N ARG A 172 -29.08 -0.49 9.35
CA ARG A 172 -29.45 0.08 10.65
C ARG A 172 -30.87 0.63 10.62
N PHE A 173 -31.67 0.20 11.60
CA PHE A 173 -33.04 0.66 11.84
C PHE A 173 -33.20 1.06 13.31
N GLY A 174 -33.00 2.34 13.61
CA GLY A 174 -33.00 2.82 15.00
C GLY A 174 -31.90 2.16 15.82
N LYS A 175 -32.26 1.41 16.87
CA LYS A 175 -31.34 0.68 17.75
C LYS A 175 -31.16 -0.81 17.37
N GLN A 176 -31.61 -1.19 16.18
CA GLN A 176 -31.49 -2.55 15.66
C GLN A 176 -30.67 -2.56 14.38
N LEU A 177 -29.94 -3.65 14.16
CA LEU A 177 -29.29 -3.97 12.90
C LEU A 177 -29.99 -5.17 12.27
N ALA A 178 -30.35 -5.05 10.99
CA ALA A 178 -30.66 -6.19 10.15
C ALA A 178 -29.36 -6.65 9.46
N LEU A 179 -29.04 -7.92 9.66
CA LEU A 179 -27.87 -8.60 9.14
C LEU A 179 -28.32 -9.60 8.08
N THR A 180 -28.24 -9.19 6.82
CA THR A 180 -28.80 -9.94 5.70
C THR A 180 -27.71 -10.70 4.95
N PRO A 181 -27.80 -12.04 4.84
CA PRO A 181 -26.92 -12.80 3.97
C PRO A 181 -27.27 -12.52 2.50
N SER A 182 -26.29 -12.70 1.61
CA SER A 182 -26.51 -12.65 0.16
C SER A 182 -26.63 -14.07 -0.40
N ASN A 183 -27.44 -14.89 0.25
CA ASN A 183 -27.76 -16.23 -0.21
C ASN A 183 -29.17 -16.58 0.29
N PRO A 184 -30.13 -16.89 -0.61
CA PRO A 184 -31.51 -17.19 -0.25
C PRO A 184 -31.70 -18.37 0.71
N ALA A 185 -30.70 -19.25 0.85
CA ALA A 185 -30.74 -20.37 1.80
C ALA A 185 -30.65 -19.91 3.27
N TYR A 186 -30.28 -18.65 3.51
CA TYR A 186 -30.04 -18.10 4.84
C TYR A 186 -31.02 -16.96 5.15
N ASN A 187 -31.45 -16.88 6.42
CA ASN A 187 -32.39 -15.85 6.87
C ASN A 187 -31.66 -14.59 7.37
N THR A 188 -32.30 -13.44 7.17
CA THR A 188 -31.90 -12.19 7.83
C THR A 188 -32.03 -12.30 9.34
N MET A 189 -31.00 -11.86 10.06
CA MET A 189 -31.02 -11.76 11.52
C MET A 189 -31.29 -10.31 11.93
N ILE A 190 -32.17 -10.08 12.89
CA ILE A 190 -32.39 -8.77 13.50
C ILE A 190 -31.81 -8.82 14.91
N VAL A 191 -30.83 -7.96 15.17
CA VAL A 191 -30.12 -7.90 16.46
C VAL A 191 -30.16 -6.48 17.03
N SER A 192 -30.16 -6.37 18.35
CA SER A 192 -29.96 -5.08 19.01
C SER A 192 -28.52 -4.62 18.78
N GLU A 193 -28.30 -3.31 18.65
CA GLU A 193 -26.96 -2.75 18.47
C GLU A 193 -25.99 -3.10 19.62
N GLY A 194 -26.48 -3.36 20.82
CA GLY A 194 -25.66 -3.80 21.96
C GLY A 194 -25.23 -5.28 21.93
N ASP A 195 -25.89 -6.10 21.12
CA ASP A 195 -25.65 -7.56 21.04
C ASP A 195 -24.69 -7.93 19.89
N VAL A 196 -24.25 -6.94 19.12
CA VAL A 196 -23.42 -7.10 17.93
C VAL A 196 -22.28 -6.10 17.92
N GLN A 197 -21.09 -6.57 17.61
CA GLN A 197 -19.93 -5.71 17.39
C GLN A 197 -19.63 -5.62 15.89
N ILE A 198 -19.66 -4.41 15.34
CA ILE A 198 -19.13 -4.15 13.99
C ILE A 198 -17.60 -4.16 14.09
N ILE A 199 -16.96 -5.03 13.32
CA ILE A 199 -15.50 -5.12 13.24
C ILE A 199 -14.99 -4.19 12.13
N GLY A 200 -15.66 -4.20 10.99
CA GLY A 200 -15.22 -3.44 9.83
C GLY A 200 -16.11 -3.62 8.61
N LYS A 201 -15.79 -2.83 7.58
CA LYS A 201 -16.46 -2.82 6.28
C LYS A 201 -15.58 -3.52 5.25
N VAL A 202 -16.19 -4.37 4.42
CA VAL A 202 -15.51 -4.96 3.27
C VAL A 202 -15.34 -3.88 2.19
N ILE A 203 -14.11 -3.71 1.71
CA ILE A 203 -13.79 -2.76 0.64
C ILE A 203 -13.37 -3.43 -0.66
N GLU A 204 -12.93 -4.69 -0.61
CA GLU A 204 -12.48 -5.46 -1.76
C GLU A 204 -12.62 -6.97 -1.48
N THR A 205 -12.85 -7.77 -2.53
CA THR A 205 -12.83 -9.23 -2.48
C THR A 205 -11.83 -9.75 -3.52
N ARG A 206 -11.01 -10.74 -3.14
CA ARG A 206 -10.02 -11.40 -4.01
C ARG A 206 -10.27 -12.91 -4.04
N LEU A 207 -10.31 -13.48 -5.23
CA LEU A 207 -10.35 -14.94 -5.39
C LEU A 207 -8.94 -15.52 -5.15
N ARG A 208 -8.84 -16.53 -4.30
CA ARG A 208 -7.63 -17.29 -4.06
C ARG A 208 -7.77 -18.62 -4.80
N PHE A 209 -7.02 -18.79 -5.87
CA PHE A 209 -6.98 -20.01 -6.68
C PHE A 209 -5.84 -20.94 -6.24
#